data_AF-A0A8B6D699-F1
#
_entry.id   AF-A0A8B6D699-F1
#
_cell.length_a   1.000
_cell.length_b   1.000
_cell.length_c   1.000
_cell.angle_alpha   90.00
_cell.angle_beta   90.00
_cell.angle_gamma   90.00
#
_symmetry.space_group_name_H-M   'P 1'
#
loop_
_entity.id
_entity.type
_entity.pdbx_description
1 polymer ?
#
loop_
_entity_poly.entity_id
_entity_poly.type
_entity_poly.pdbx_seq_one_letter_code
_entity_poly.pdbx_strand_id
1 'polypeptide(L)'
;MCNVAKPVIEAGGLMPLGGSEMTGGYKGYGLAMLVEIFCGILAGSDYGPNIRRWKSTERVANLGQCFIAVDPDCFAPGFVDRMSDLMDTCRNLTPAEGEDDVVLVAGDPERRHMNMCDKKGGIPYHPNQIKFGVELAKSLKVEPMKIITN
;
A
#
# COMPACT_ATOMS: atom_id res chain seq x y z
N MET A 1 18.92 -15.18 -11.27
CA MET A 1 17.91 -16.07 -11.88
C MET A 1 16.73 -16.14 -10.94
N CYS A 2 15.65 -15.42 -11.24
CA CYS A 2 14.44 -15.39 -10.40
C CYS A 2 13.58 -16.65 -10.65
N ASN A 3 14.15 -17.81 -10.38
CA ASN A 3 13.38 -19.04 -10.24
C ASN A 3 12.69 -18.99 -8.87
N VAL A 4 11.47 -18.46 -8.82
CA VAL A 4 10.63 -18.61 -7.62
C VAL A 4 10.41 -20.11 -7.44
N ALA A 5 11.05 -20.68 -6.43
CA ALA A 5 11.06 -22.12 -6.25
C ALA A 5 9.61 -22.62 -6.03
N LYS A 6 9.21 -23.71 -6.71
CA LYS A 6 7.91 -24.40 -6.51
C LYS A 6 7.46 -24.47 -5.03
N PRO A 7 8.36 -24.72 -4.05
CA PRO A 7 8.00 -24.72 -2.64
C PRO A 7 7.37 -23.42 -2.12
N VAL A 8 7.75 -22.24 -2.64
CA VAL A 8 7.21 -20.95 -2.18
C VAL A 8 5.77 -20.76 -2.68
N ILE A 9 5.49 -21.19 -3.91
CA ILE A 9 4.15 -21.12 -4.50
C ILE A 9 3.23 -22.13 -3.79
N GLU A 10 3.71 -23.34 -3.54
CA GLU A 10 2.97 -24.40 -2.84
C GLU A 10 2.76 -24.08 -1.35
N ALA A 11 3.70 -23.36 -0.70
CA ALA A 11 3.60 -22.93 0.70
C ALA A 11 2.81 -21.62 0.91
N GLY A 12 2.25 -21.01 -0.16
CA GLY A 12 1.40 -19.83 -0.06
C GLY A 12 2.12 -18.47 0.04
N GLY A 13 3.31 -18.34 -0.56
CA GLY A 13 4.04 -17.08 -0.64
C GLY A 13 3.47 -16.09 -1.65
N LEU A 14 3.62 -14.79 -1.38
CA LEU A 14 3.29 -13.75 -2.35
C LEU A 14 4.37 -13.67 -3.44
N MET A 15 3.95 -13.45 -4.68
CA MET A 15 4.87 -13.15 -5.78
C MET A 15 5.23 -11.66 -5.81
N PRO A 16 6.43 -11.30 -6.31
CA PRO A 16 6.75 -9.90 -6.61
C PRO A 16 5.80 -9.30 -7.65
N LEU A 17 5.75 -7.97 -7.71
CA LEU A 17 5.05 -7.27 -8.79
C LEU A 17 5.59 -7.77 -10.16
N GLY A 18 4.67 -8.11 -11.07
CA GLY A 18 5.03 -8.74 -12.35
C GLY A 18 5.10 -10.26 -12.29
N GLY A 19 4.86 -10.91 -11.15
CA GLY A 19 4.65 -12.36 -11.07
C GLY A 19 5.88 -13.19 -11.46
N SER A 20 5.73 -14.03 -12.48
CA SER A 20 6.82 -14.86 -13.03
C SER A 20 7.88 -14.02 -13.74
N GLU A 21 9.05 -14.59 -14.03
CA GLU A 21 10.10 -13.93 -14.82
C GLU A 21 9.60 -13.47 -16.20
N MET A 22 8.79 -14.30 -16.87
CA MET A 22 8.19 -14.01 -18.17
C MET A 22 7.27 -12.77 -18.16
N THR A 23 6.59 -12.54 -17.05
CA THR A 23 5.67 -11.41 -16.85
C THR A 23 6.35 -10.20 -16.18
N GLY A 24 7.68 -10.26 -16.01
CA GLY A 24 8.49 -9.15 -15.50
C GLY A 24 8.72 -9.15 -13.99
N GLY A 25 8.49 -10.28 -13.29
CA GLY A 25 8.64 -10.39 -11.83
C GLY A 25 9.99 -9.98 -11.28
N TYR A 26 11.07 -10.13 -12.06
CA TYR A 26 12.41 -9.67 -11.67
C TYR A 26 12.49 -8.15 -11.46
N LYS A 27 11.62 -7.36 -12.12
CA LYS A 27 11.53 -5.91 -11.90
C LYS A 27 10.90 -5.59 -10.55
N GLY A 28 9.81 -6.28 -10.20
CA GLY A 28 9.18 -6.16 -8.88
C GLY A 28 10.09 -6.63 -7.76
N TYR A 29 10.87 -7.70 -7.99
CA TYR A 29 11.90 -8.14 -7.06
C TYR A 29 12.97 -7.07 -6.87
N GLY A 30 13.48 -6.45 -7.94
CA GLY A 30 14.43 -5.34 -7.86
C GLY A 30 13.89 -4.15 -7.08
N LEU A 31 12.61 -3.79 -7.28
CA LEU A 31 11.95 -2.72 -6.52
C LEU A 31 11.83 -3.08 -5.03
N ALA A 32 11.48 -4.32 -4.69
CA ALA A 32 11.44 -4.79 -3.30
C ALA A 32 12.83 -4.76 -2.65
N MET A 33 13.88 -5.15 -3.38
CA MET A 33 15.26 -5.08 -2.90
C MET A 33 15.72 -3.66 -2.61
N LEU A 34 15.31 -2.67 -3.42
CA LEU A 34 15.59 -1.27 -3.15
C LEU A 34 15.01 -0.84 -1.80
N VAL A 35 13.76 -1.22 -1.51
CA VAL A 35 13.10 -0.95 -0.23
C VAL A 35 13.85 -1.63 0.92
N GLU A 36 14.26 -2.90 0.77
CA GLU A 36 15.00 -3.63 1.79
C GLU A 36 16.36 -2.99 2.12
N ILE A 37 17.05 -2.46 1.11
CA ILE A 37 18.32 -1.75 1.30
C ILE A 37 18.10 -0.47 2.11
N PHE A 38 17.10 0.34 1.77
CA PHE A 38 16.83 1.59 2.49
C PHE A 38 16.29 1.36 3.91
N CYS A 39 15.33 0.45 4.06
CA CYS A 39 14.60 0.27 5.30
C CYS A 39 15.20 -0.78 6.23
N GLY A 40 15.92 -1.77 5.70
CA GLY A 40 16.63 -2.77 6.51
C GLY A 40 18.07 -2.35 6.72
N ILE A 41 18.85 -2.40 5.63
CA ILE A 41 20.31 -2.28 5.71
C ILE A 41 20.76 -0.88 6.16
N LEU A 42 20.33 0.18 5.46
CA LEU A 42 20.76 1.55 5.76
C LEU A 42 20.21 2.05 7.10
N ALA A 43 19.04 1.58 7.51
CA ALA A 43 18.44 1.92 8.80
C ALA A 43 19.04 1.13 9.98
N GLY A 44 19.95 0.17 9.75
CA GLY A 44 20.50 -0.71 10.79
C GLY A 44 19.46 -1.63 11.43
N SER A 45 18.41 -1.97 10.68
CA SER A 45 17.24 -2.73 11.12
C SER A 45 17.32 -4.21 10.70
N ASP A 46 16.41 -5.04 11.20
CA ASP A 46 16.30 -6.43 10.77
C ASP A 46 15.84 -6.48 9.30
N TYR A 47 16.33 -7.46 8.54
CA TYR A 47 16.04 -7.61 7.11
C TYR A 47 15.73 -9.06 6.72
N GLY A 48 14.88 -9.21 5.69
CA GLY A 48 14.49 -10.49 5.10
C GLY A 48 14.04 -11.52 6.15
N PRO A 49 14.65 -12.73 6.18
CA PRO A 49 14.24 -13.80 7.09
C PRO A 49 14.54 -13.49 8.58
N ASN A 50 15.32 -12.44 8.86
CA ASN A 50 15.62 -12.02 10.22
C ASN A 50 14.49 -11.20 10.85
N ILE A 51 13.47 -10.79 10.09
CA ILE A 51 12.30 -10.13 10.64
C ILE A 51 11.39 -11.17 11.29
N ARG A 52 10.78 -10.83 12.44
CA ARG A 52 9.82 -11.74 13.11
C ARG A 52 8.67 -12.13 12.18
N ARG A 53 8.13 -13.34 12.36
CA ARG A 53 6.96 -13.79 11.60
C ARG A 53 5.73 -12.92 11.91
N TRP A 54 4.92 -12.69 10.88
CA TRP A 54 3.65 -11.97 11.00
C TRP A 54 2.77 -12.58 12.11
N LYS A 55 2.16 -11.71 12.95
CA LYS A 55 1.38 -12.04 14.16
C LYS A 55 2.12 -12.62 15.37
N SER A 56 3.41 -12.97 15.30
CA SER A 56 4.16 -13.40 16.50
C SER A 56 4.62 -12.19 17.31
N THR A 57 4.29 -12.09 18.60
CA THR A 57 4.69 -10.96 19.46
C THR A 57 5.87 -11.30 20.38
N GLU A 58 6.61 -12.38 20.09
CA GLU A 58 7.69 -12.90 20.94
C GLU A 58 8.92 -11.98 20.98
N ARG A 59 9.14 -11.19 19.93
CA ARG A 59 10.18 -10.16 19.88
C ARG A 59 9.73 -8.93 19.12
N VAL A 60 10.48 -7.85 19.25
CA VAL A 60 10.28 -6.63 18.45
C VAL A 60 10.55 -6.94 16.97
N ALA A 61 9.78 -6.35 16.06
CA ALA A 61 9.99 -6.59 14.62
C ALA A 61 11.30 -5.98 14.09
N ASN A 62 11.77 -4.91 14.74
CA ASN A 62 12.95 -4.12 14.37
C ASN A 62 12.91 -3.68 12.89
N LEU A 63 11.80 -3.07 12.46
CA LEU A 63 11.63 -2.56 11.10
C LEU A 63 12.18 -1.14 11.02
N GLY A 64 13.00 -0.87 10.01
CA GLY A 64 13.40 0.49 9.67
C GLY A 64 12.49 1.10 8.62
N GLN A 65 12.55 2.41 8.49
CA GLN A 65 11.76 3.21 7.55
C GLN A 65 12.69 4.23 6.90
N CYS A 66 12.43 4.54 5.63
CA CYS A 66 13.16 5.56 4.89
C CYS A 66 12.19 6.63 4.42
N PHE A 67 12.53 7.90 4.68
CA PHE A 67 11.75 9.07 4.26
C PHE A 67 12.62 9.94 3.38
N ILE A 68 12.09 10.28 2.20
CA ILE A 68 12.77 11.14 1.22
C ILE A 68 11.85 12.31 0.93
N ALA A 69 12.34 13.52 1.16
CA ALA A 69 11.69 14.76 0.77
C ALA A 69 12.54 15.45 -0.29
N VAL A 70 11.92 15.76 -1.44
CA VAL A 70 12.58 16.45 -2.56
C VAL A 70 11.85 17.77 -2.75
N ASP A 71 12.58 18.87 -2.61
CA ASP A 71 12.06 20.20 -2.88
C ASP A 71 12.01 20.44 -4.40
N PRO A 72 10.82 20.56 -5.03
CA PRO A 72 10.72 20.78 -6.47
C PRO A 72 11.27 22.15 -6.90
N ASP A 73 11.31 23.15 -6.02
CA ASP A 73 11.75 24.51 -6.36
C ASP A 73 13.28 24.59 -6.58
N CYS A 74 14.02 23.58 -6.15
CA CYS A 74 15.44 23.41 -6.43
C CYS A 74 15.72 22.91 -7.87
N PHE A 75 14.69 22.61 -8.66
CA PHE A 75 14.82 22.04 -10.01
C PHE A 75 14.17 22.96 -11.07
N ALA A 76 13.61 22.37 -12.13
CA ALA A 76 13.00 23.11 -13.21
C ALA A 76 11.74 23.87 -12.74
N PRO A 77 11.52 25.12 -13.19
CA PRO A 77 10.34 25.90 -12.82
C PRO A 77 9.04 25.28 -13.37
N GLY A 78 7.91 25.67 -12.79
CA GLY A 78 6.58 25.25 -13.25
C GLY A 78 6.23 23.81 -12.87
N PHE A 79 6.75 23.29 -11.76
CA PHE A 79 6.51 21.91 -11.33
C PHE A 79 5.01 21.58 -11.22
N VAL A 80 4.21 22.45 -10.57
CA VAL A 80 2.77 22.23 -10.34
C VAL A 80 2.00 22.10 -11.65
N ASP A 81 2.25 23.00 -12.60
CA ASP A 81 1.56 23.01 -13.89
C ASP A 81 1.94 21.77 -14.72
N ARG A 82 3.23 21.43 -14.75
CA ARG A 82 3.73 20.25 -15.47
C ARG A 82 3.22 18.94 -14.87
N MET A 83 3.14 18.86 -13.54
CA MET A 83 2.59 17.69 -12.87
C MET A 83 1.09 17.55 -13.12
N SER A 84 0.36 18.67 -13.13
CA SER A 84 -1.08 18.70 -13.44
C SER A 84 -1.34 18.25 -14.88
N ASP A 85 -0.58 18.80 -15.84
CA ASP A 85 -0.63 18.40 -17.25
C ASP A 85 -0.35 16.91 -17.47
N LEU A 86 0.66 16.35 -16.80
CA LEU A 86 0.93 14.90 -16.85
C LEU A 86 -0.25 14.07 -16.33
N MET A 87 -0.81 14.45 -15.19
CA MET A 87 -1.92 13.72 -14.58
C MET A 87 -3.18 13.78 -15.45
N ASP A 88 -3.47 14.94 -16.03
CA ASP A 88 -4.61 15.12 -16.93
C ASP A 88 -4.40 14.40 -18.26
N THR A 89 -3.18 14.41 -18.79
CA THR A 89 -2.82 13.60 -19.97
C THR A 89 -3.12 12.13 -19.72
N CYS A 90 -2.72 11.57 -18.57
CA CYS A 90 -3.02 10.19 -18.23
C CYS A 90 -4.52 9.91 -18.08
N ARG A 91 -5.27 10.80 -17.42
CA ARG A 91 -6.73 10.64 -17.22
C ARG A 91 -7.51 10.70 -18.53
N ASN A 92 -7.03 11.47 -19.50
CA ASN A 92 -7.67 11.67 -20.80
C ASN A 92 -7.30 10.61 -21.83
N LEU A 93 -6.50 9.59 -21.47
CA LEU A 93 -6.25 8.45 -22.34
C LEU A 93 -7.55 7.66 -22.57
N THR A 94 -7.72 7.15 -23.79
CA THR A 94 -8.80 6.21 -24.09
C THR A 94 -8.68 4.98 -23.20
N PRO A 95 -9.73 4.58 -22.46
CA PRO A 95 -9.73 3.35 -21.68
C PRO A 95 -9.43 2.12 -22.53
N ALA A 96 -8.98 1.05 -21.89
CA ALA A 96 -8.75 -0.23 -22.56
C ALA A 96 -10.07 -0.83 -23.06
N GLU A 97 -10.00 -1.70 -24.07
CA GLU A 97 -11.19 -2.39 -24.59
C GLU A 97 -11.88 -3.19 -23.47
N GLY A 98 -13.18 -2.95 -23.28
CA GLY A 98 -13.99 -3.59 -22.24
C GLY A 98 -13.99 -2.86 -20.89
N GLU A 99 -13.29 -1.73 -20.78
CA GLU A 99 -13.31 -0.87 -19.59
C GLU A 99 -14.13 0.41 -19.88
N ASP A 100 -15.19 0.63 -19.11
CA ASP A 100 -16.04 1.83 -19.23
C ASP A 100 -15.58 3.00 -18.33
N ASP A 101 -14.67 2.71 -17.40
CA ASP A 101 -14.18 3.67 -16.43
C ASP A 101 -13.01 4.51 -16.99
N VAL A 102 -12.94 5.77 -16.55
CA VAL A 102 -11.82 6.67 -16.86
C VAL A 102 -10.50 6.11 -16.32
N VAL A 103 -9.41 6.34 -17.05
CA VAL A 103 -8.07 5.99 -16.59
C VAL A 103 -7.76 6.74 -15.30
N LEU A 104 -7.36 5.99 -14.26
CA LEU A 104 -7.06 6.55 -12.95
C LEU A 104 -5.57 6.79 -12.79
N VAL A 105 -5.24 7.84 -12.06
CA VAL A 105 -3.87 8.11 -11.60
C VAL A 105 -3.78 7.92 -10.08
N ALA A 106 -2.55 7.81 -9.58
CA ALA A 106 -2.29 7.63 -8.15
C ALA A 106 -3.02 8.70 -7.30
N GLY A 107 -3.74 8.25 -6.28
CA GLY A 107 -4.54 9.11 -5.40
C GLY A 107 -6.00 9.31 -5.84
N ASP A 108 -6.38 8.98 -7.08
CA ASP A 108 -7.80 9.06 -7.50
C ASP A 108 -8.68 8.05 -6.73
N PRO A 109 -8.31 6.74 -6.59
CA PRO A 109 -9.10 5.80 -5.81
C PRO A 109 -9.27 6.21 -4.35
N GLU A 110 -8.20 6.70 -3.72
CA GLU A 110 -8.20 7.16 -2.34
C GLU A 110 -9.11 8.39 -2.16
N ARG A 111 -9.04 9.37 -3.08
CA ARG A 111 -9.96 10.53 -3.07
C ARG A 111 -11.41 10.12 -3.25
N ARG A 112 -11.71 9.16 -4.13
CA ARG A 112 -13.07 8.61 -4.28
C ARG A 112 -13.55 7.97 -2.98
N HIS A 113 -12.71 7.20 -2.31
CA HIS A 113 -13.04 6.57 -1.03
C HIS A 113 -13.26 7.60 0.09
N MET A 114 -12.39 8.60 0.22
CA MET A 114 -12.55 9.69 1.21
C MET A 114 -13.86 10.44 1.00
N ASN A 115 -14.17 10.85 -0.24
CA ASN A 115 -15.45 11.50 -0.57
C ASN A 115 -16.66 10.62 -0.24
N MET A 116 -16.55 9.30 -0.41
CA MET A 116 -17.60 8.36 -0.04
C MET A 116 -17.79 8.30 1.49
N CYS A 117 -16.70 8.26 2.26
CA CYS A 117 -16.75 8.30 3.72
C CYS A 117 -17.35 9.63 4.23
N ASP A 118 -16.96 10.76 3.64
CA ASP A 118 -17.49 12.08 4.00
C ASP A 118 -19.00 12.16 3.75
N LYS A 119 -19.46 11.68 2.59
CA LYS A 119 -20.90 11.60 2.26
C LYS A 119 -21.68 10.70 3.22
N LYS A 120 -21.07 9.62 3.71
CA LYS A 120 -21.69 8.73 4.70
C LYS A 120 -21.64 9.29 6.12
N GLY A 121 -20.84 10.33 6.38
CA GLY A 121 -20.56 10.84 7.72
C GLY A 121 -19.76 9.87 8.59
N GLY A 122 -19.08 8.89 7.97
CA GLY A 122 -18.36 7.83 8.69
C GLY A 122 -17.68 6.82 7.76
N ILE A 123 -16.81 5.98 8.35
CA ILE A 123 -16.03 4.96 7.63
C ILE A 123 -16.80 3.63 7.64
N PRO A 124 -17.05 3.01 6.47
CA PRO A 124 -17.72 1.71 6.42
C PRO A 124 -16.78 0.59 6.87
N TYR A 125 -17.22 -0.19 7.86
CA TYR A 125 -16.54 -1.39 8.32
C TYR A 125 -17.42 -2.62 8.13
N HIS A 126 -16.78 -3.77 7.90
CA HIS A 126 -17.48 -5.05 7.91
C HIS A 126 -18.08 -5.32 9.31
N PRO A 127 -19.28 -5.91 9.44
CA PRO A 127 -19.94 -6.13 10.73
C PRO A 127 -19.07 -6.81 11.79
N ASN A 128 -18.24 -7.77 11.37
CA ASN A 128 -17.29 -8.45 12.28
C ASN A 128 -16.25 -7.52 12.90
N GLN A 129 -15.78 -6.49 12.17
CA GLN A 129 -14.83 -5.51 12.72
C GLN A 129 -15.51 -4.62 13.76
N ILE A 130 -16.77 -4.24 13.52
CA ILE A 130 -17.58 -3.47 14.47
C ILE A 130 -17.79 -4.28 15.75
N LYS A 131 -18.19 -5.56 15.61
CA LYS A 131 -18.36 -6.48 16.75
C LYS A 131 -17.07 -6.60 17.57
N PHE A 132 -15.95 -6.83 16.90
CA PHE A 132 -14.64 -6.92 17.56
C PHE A 132 -14.27 -5.61 18.27
N GLY A 133 -14.49 -4.45 17.64
CA GLY A 133 -14.25 -3.14 18.26
C GLY A 133 -15.09 -2.91 19.51
N VAL A 134 -16.36 -3.32 19.51
CA VAL A 134 -17.25 -3.24 20.69
C VAL A 134 -16.79 -4.18 21.80
N GLU A 135 -16.39 -5.41 21.47
CA GLU A 135 -15.86 -6.37 22.45
C GLU A 135 -14.53 -5.88 23.07
N LEU A 136 -13.65 -5.29 22.24
CA LEU A 136 -12.40 -4.70 22.69
C LEU A 136 -12.62 -3.48 23.59
N ALA A 137 -13.58 -2.60 23.25
CA ALA A 137 -13.91 -1.45 24.09
C ALA A 137 -14.39 -1.88 25.48
N LYS A 138 -15.20 -2.95 25.55
CA LYS A 138 -15.64 -3.54 26.82
C LYS A 138 -14.49 -4.09 27.65
N SER A 139 -13.56 -4.82 27.04
CA SER A 139 -12.42 -5.41 27.76
C SER A 139 -11.47 -4.33 28.30
N LEU A 140 -11.30 -3.24 27.53
CA LEU A 140 -10.47 -2.09 27.90
C LEU A 140 -11.18 -1.06 28.77
N LYS A 141 -12.50 -1.22 29.01
CA LYS A 141 -13.34 -0.28 29.78
C LYS A 141 -13.34 1.16 29.21
N VAL A 142 -13.38 1.28 27.89
CA VAL A 142 -13.48 2.56 27.19
C VAL A 142 -14.82 2.67 26.46
N GLU A 143 -15.21 3.90 26.11
CA GLU A 143 -16.42 4.13 25.32
C GLU A 143 -16.31 3.45 23.95
N PRO A 144 -17.34 2.67 23.52
CA PRO A 144 -17.31 2.03 22.21
C PRO A 144 -17.45 3.05 21.08
N MET A 145 -16.98 2.68 19.89
CA MET A 145 -17.14 3.50 18.68
C MET A 145 -18.62 3.78 18.40
N LYS A 146 -18.95 5.03 18.04
CA LYS A 146 -20.29 5.41 17.59
C LYS A 146 -20.60 4.74 16.25
N ILE A 147 -21.65 3.93 16.22
CA ILE A 147 -22.09 3.24 15.00
C ILE A 147 -23.15 4.10 14.33
N ILE A 148 -22.95 4.43 13.04
CA ILE A 148 -23.93 5.11 12.20
C ILE A 148 -24.55 4.05 11.30
N THR A 149 -25.82 3.75 11.52
CA THR A 149 -26.63 2.92 10.62
C THR A 149 -27.41 3.84 9.70
N ASN A 150 -27.03 3.87 8.42
CA ASN A 150 -27.81 4.49 7.35
C ASN A 150 -28.77 3.46 6.74
#